data_AF-A0A2W4TKK7-F1
#
_entry.id   AF-A0A2W4TKK7-F1
#
_cell.length_a   1.000
_cell.length_b   1.000
_cell.length_c   1.000
_cell.angle_alpha   90.00
_cell.angle_beta   90.00
_cell.angle_gamma   90.00
#
_symmetry.space_group_name_H-M   'P 1'
#
loop_
_entity.id
_entity.type
_entity.pdbx_description
1 polymer ?
#
loop_
_entity_poly.entity_id
_entity_poly.type
_entity_poly.pdbx_seq_one_letter_code
_entity_poly.pdbx_strand_id
1 'polypeptide(L)'
;MRLAHLDVGEGQWRLERISELDDELTVESCCAYYLAQVIERSQQWITTHRPDLFAGQTVRWSINVGVPVEYADSKVLVRFEKVLELAWLLKYTPIQKTNLTLLRLNRLIQHLQDWKARNLTTALDCYTTPEIAAAVWSFLSSREAQNGFYTFFDVGDGTLDGASFRFFRSGEGDLQVDFYSGKVEPLGVTAFTQQAADELNSRPQDIRQALSNEANDELSRQMQQSKIRRNVQSLVATVVIDGKDKHYGARRSSASDDIGETLKVFIGGGGGNTAFFQNTIESTHSDFKQGSAGIPPYQIKQIPPPKSLEINGLDPKDFNRFAVAYGLCIPNWERPDIKLPSQVEAVDSYLETESGDVPKYEDTRDMM
;
A
#
# COMPACT_ATOMS: atom_id res chain seq x y z
N MET A 1 -9.87 1.83 -4.18
CA MET A 1 -10.19 0.38 -4.20
C MET A 1 -11.21 -0.06 -5.23
N ARG A 2 -12.13 0.80 -5.73
CA ARG A 2 -13.17 0.36 -6.71
C ARG A 2 -12.61 -0.37 -7.93
N LEU A 3 -11.45 0.04 -8.44
CA LEU A 3 -10.75 -0.64 -9.54
C LEU A 3 -10.34 -2.07 -9.19
N ALA A 4 -9.83 -2.30 -7.97
CA ALA A 4 -9.47 -3.63 -7.50
C ALA A 4 -10.72 -4.50 -7.23
N HIS A 5 -11.77 -3.91 -6.67
CA HIS A 5 -13.02 -4.62 -6.35
C HIS A 5 -13.74 -5.22 -7.57
N LEU A 6 -13.43 -4.75 -8.79
CA LEU A 6 -13.93 -5.39 -10.01
C LEU A 6 -13.46 -6.86 -10.12
N ASP A 7 -12.30 -7.20 -9.55
CA ASP A 7 -11.70 -8.53 -9.68
C ASP A 7 -11.82 -9.41 -8.42
N VAL A 8 -12.18 -8.85 -7.26
CA VAL A 8 -12.23 -9.56 -5.95
C VAL A 8 -13.64 -9.79 -5.37
N GLY A 9 -14.70 -9.35 -6.05
CA GLY A 9 -16.10 -9.64 -5.68
C GLY A 9 -16.79 -8.57 -4.81
N GLU A 10 -18.14 -8.62 -4.77
CA GLU A 10 -19.00 -7.59 -4.18
C GLU A 10 -19.21 -7.74 -2.65
N GLY A 11 -19.31 -6.62 -1.93
CA GLY A 11 -19.81 -6.61 -0.54
C GLY A 11 -19.33 -5.48 0.36
N GLN A 12 -18.30 -4.73 -0.03
CA GLN A 12 -17.77 -3.67 0.83
C GLN A 12 -18.51 -2.33 0.69
N TRP A 13 -18.55 -1.60 1.81
CA TRP A 13 -19.08 -0.24 1.89
C TRP A 13 -18.44 0.66 0.81
N ARG A 14 -19.26 1.47 0.13
CA ARG A 14 -18.83 2.37 -0.94
C ARG A 14 -19.20 3.82 -0.59
N LEU A 15 -18.23 4.71 -0.79
CA LEU A 15 -18.38 6.16 -0.63
C LEU A 15 -19.47 6.75 -1.54
N GLU A 16 -19.54 6.26 -2.78
CA GLU A 16 -20.43 6.80 -3.82
C GLU A 16 -21.29 5.71 -4.47
N ARG A 17 -22.60 5.95 -4.53
CA ARG A 17 -23.60 5.08 -5.18
C ARG A 17 -24.03 5.65 -6.53
N ILE A 18 -23.08 5.81 -7.45
CA ILE A 18 -23.33 6.23 -8.84
C ILE A 18 -23.41 4.98 -9.71
N SER A 19 -24.55 4.77 -10.38
CA SER A 19 -24.86 3.57 -11.18
C SER A 19 -23.89 3.38 -12.36
N GLU A 20 -23.47 4.47 -12.98
CA GLU A 20 -22.56 4.46 -14.12
C GLU A 20 -21.16 3.95 -13.73
N LEU A 21 -20.82 4.03 -12.44
CA LEU A 21 -19.55 3.51 -11.90
C LEU A 21 -19.65 2.03 -11.49
N ASP A 22 -20.72 1.33 -11.83
CA ASP A 22 -20.83 -0.12 -11.71
C ASP A 22 -20.39 -0.86 -12.99
N ASP A 23 -20.24 -0.14 -14.11
CA ASP A 23 -19.67 -0.68 -15.34
C ASP A 23 -18.12 -0.68 -15.29
N GLU A 24 -17.52 -1.85 -15.50
CA GLU A 24 -16.05 -2.03 -15.43
C GLU A 24 -15.30 -1.08 -16.37
N LEU A 25 -15.76 -0.97 -17.62
CA LEU A 25 -15.11 -0.13 -18.63
C LEU A 25 -15.17 1.34 -18.21
N THR A 26 -16.28 1.78 -17.64
CA THR A 26 -16.45 3.16 -17.17
C THR A 26 -15.50 3.47 -16.01
N VAL A 27 -15.33 2.54 -15.07
CA VAL A 27 -14.37 2.68 -13.97
C VAL A 27 -12.93 2.77 -14.50
N GLU A 28 -12.53 1.83 -15.36
CA GLU A 28 -11.21 1.85 -16.00
C GLU A 28 -10.97 3.15 -16.77
N SER A 29 -11.98 3.61 -17.51
CA SER A 29 -11.91 4.80 -18.34
C SER A 29 -11.75 6.07 -17.50
N CYS A 30 -12.48 6.19 -16.40
CA CYS A 30 -12.34 7.32 -15.47
C CYS A 30 -10.96 7.32 -14.79
N CYS A 31 -10.49 6.15 -14.35
CA CYS A 31 -9.15 6.03 -13.77
C CYS A 31 -8.06 6.39 -14.77
N ALA A 32 -8.12 5.89 -16.01
CA ALA A 32 -7.16 6.20 -17.06
C ALA A 32 -7.16 7.70 -17.40
N TYR A 33 -8.34 8.32 -17.48
CA TYR A 33 -8.46 9.77 -17.68
C TYR A 33 -7.84 10.58 -16.56
N TYR A 34 -8.18 10.26 -15.30
CA TYR A 34 -7.62 10.93 -14.14
C TYR A 34 -6.08 10.85 -14.13
N LEU A 35 -5.54 9.64 -14.31
CA LEU A 35 -4.09 9.43 -14.34
C LEU A 35 -3.44 10.17 -15.52
N ALA A 36 -4.06 10.19 -16.70
CA ALA A 36 -3.54 10.95 -17.84
C ALA A 36 -3.40 12.44 -17.53
N GLN A 37 -4.35 13.02 -16.79
CA GLN A 37 -4.27 14.41 -16.34
C GLN A 37 -3.15 14.63 -15.32
N VAL A 38 -2.95 13.68 -14.39
CA VAL A 38 -1.83 13.74 -13.43
C VAL A 38 -0.49 13.67 -14.16
N ILE A 39 -0.34 12.78 -15.12
CA ILE A 39 0.87 12.64 -15.95
C ILE A 39 1.16 13.94 -16.70
N GLU A 40 0.15 14.46 -17.41
CA GLU A 40 0.26 15.70 -18.17
C GLU A 40 0.70 16.86 -17.26
N ARG A 41 0.04 17.02 -16.11
CA ARG A 41 0.35 18.07 -15.14
C ARG A 41 1.76 17.94 -14.58
N SER A 42 2.19 16.74 -14.20
CA SER A 42 3.53 16.50 -13.64
C SER A 42 4.63 16.82 -14.65
N GLN A 43 4.49 16.35 -15.90
CA GLN A 43 5.44 16.65 -16.98
C GLN A 43 5.49 18.14 -17.30
N GLN A 44 4.33 18.80 -17.42
CA GLN A 44 4.27 20.25 -17.66
C GLN A 44 4.93 21.04 -16.53
N TRP A 45 4.67 20.65 -15.28
CA TRP A 45 5.23 21.34 -14.12
C TRP A 45 6.76 21.28 -14.13
N ILE A 46 7.34 20.08 -14.26
CA ILE A 46 8.80 19.92 -14.19
C ILE A 46 9.50 20.53 -15.40
N THR A 47 8.95 20.44 -16.61
CA THR A 47 9.51 21.10 -17.80
C THR A 47 9.49 22.63 -17.66
N THR A 48 8.46 23.19 -17.01
CA THR A 48 8.34 24.64 -16.80
C THR A 48 9.25 25.14 -15.68
N HIS A 49 9.33 24.42 -14.56
CA HIS A 49 10.02 24.90 -13.35
C HIS A 49 11.47 24.44 -13.26
N ARG A 50 11.84 23.38 -13.99
CA ARG A 50 13.21 22.80 -14.01
C ARG A 50 13.71 22.57 -15.44
N PRO A 51 13.71 23.61 -16.31
CA PRO A 51 14.20 23.48 -17.70
C PRO A 51 15.67 23.07 -17.78
N ASP A 52 16.44 23.35 -16.72
CA ASP A 52 17.84 22.94 -16.55
C ASP A 52 18.02 21.41 -16.65
N LEU A 53 17.05 20.63 -16.17
CA LEU A 53 17.10 19.15 -16.25
C LEU A 53 16.97 18.61 -17.68
N PHE A 54 16.49 19.43 -18.62
CA PHE A 54 16.23 19.04 -20.01
C PHE A 54 17.29 19.57 -20.99
N ALA A 55 18.12 20.52 -20.56
CA ALA A 55 19.08 21.18 -21.43
C ALA A 55 20.14 20.20 -21.95
N GLY A 56 20.17 19.98 -23.27
CA GLY A 56 21.14 19.11 -23.92
C GLY A 56 20.94 17.61 -23.66
N GLN A 57 19.76 17.20 -23.17
CA GLN A 57 19.46 15.81 -22.82
C GLN A 57 18.19 15.32 -23.53
N THR A 58 18.17 14.03 -23.86
CA THR A 58 16.95 13.34 -24.29
C THR A 58 16.29 12.71 -23.07
N VAL A 59 15.05 13.11 -22.77
CA VAL A 59 14.33 12.58 -21.60
C VAL A 59 13.49 11.36 -22.00
N ARG A 60 13.76 10.25 -21.32
CA ARG A 60 12.90 9.06 -21.33
C ARG A 60 12.02 9.12 -20.08
N TRP A 61 10.72 9.01 -20.28
CA TRP A 61 9.76 9.02 -19.19
C TRP A 61 9.27 7.60 -18.90
N SER A 62 9.15 7.27 -17.63
CA SER A 62 8.45 6.08 -17.14
C SER A 62 7.40 6.50 -16.12
N ILE A 63 6.47 5.60 -15.83
CA ILE A 63 5.46 5.80 -14.81
C ILE A 63 5.33 4.58 -13.91
N ASN A 64 5.17 4.83 -12.62
CA ASN A 64 4.97 3.83 -11.60
C ASN A 64 3.67 4.13 -10.85
N VAL A 65 2.90 3.08 -10.53
CA VAL A 65 1.71 3.19 -9.69
C VAL A 65 1.81 2.27 -8.49
N GLY A 66 1.42 2.77 -7.32
CA GLY A 66 1.25 1.98 -6.11
C GLY A 66 0.06 1.03 -6.23
N VAL A 67 0.25 -0.21 -5.83
CA VAL A 67 -0.83 -1.21 -5.67
C VAL A 67 -0.78 -1.72 -4.25
N PRO A 68 -1.91 -1.81 -3.52
CA PRO A 68 -1.90 -2.36 -2.18
C PRO A 68 -1.36 -3.79 -2.13
N VAL A 69 -0.62 -4.13 -1.06
CA VAL A 69 0.06 -5.44 -0.92
C VAL A 69 -0.92 -6.61 -1.00
N GLU A 70 -2.14 -6.44 -0.49
CA GLU A 70 -3.21 -7.44 -0.57
C GLU A 70 -3.48 -7.92 -2.01
N TYR A 71 -3.24 -7.07 -3.01
CA TYR A 71 -3.54 -7.34 -4.41
C TYR A 71 -2.33 -7.54 -5.30
N ALA A 72 -1.12 -7.42 -4.74
CA ALA A 72 0.12 -7.48 -5.50
C ALA A 72 0.34 -8.85 -6.20
N ASP A 73 -0.30 -9.92 -5.73
CA ASP A 73 -0.25 -11.27 -6.33
C ASP A 73 -1.56 -11.66 -7.07
N SER A 74 -2.42 -10.70 -7.38
CA SER A 74 -3.76 -10.96 -7.91
C SER A 74 -3.95 -10.42 -9.34
N LYS A 75 -5.05 -10.84 -9.99
CA LYS A 75 -5.45 -10.32 -11.31
C LYS A 75 -5.65 -8.81 -11.34
N VAL A 76 -5.85 -8.19 -10.18
CA VAL A 76 -5.92 -6.73 -10.00
C VAL A 76 -4.68 -6.05 -10.56
N LEU A 77 -3.49 -6.65 -10.41
CA LEU A 77 -2.24 -6.05 -10.88
C LEU A 77 -2.28 -5.83 -12.40
N VAL A 78 -2.75 -6.82 -13.17
CA VAL A 78 -2.92 -6.71 -14.62
C VAL A 78 -3.88 -5.58 -14.98
N ARG A 79 -4.95 -5.38 -14.19
CA ARG A 79 -5.90 -4.29 -14.41
C ARG A 79 -5.29 -2.92 -14.12
N PHE A 80 -4.49 -2.80 -13.06
CA PHE A 80 -3.76 -1.56 -12.75
C PHE A 80 -2.76 -1.20 -13.86
N GLU A 81 -1.99 -2.17 -14.35
CA GLU A 81 -1.08 -1.98 -15.48
C GLU A 81 -1.82 -1.54 -16.74
N LYS A 82 -2.91 -2.24 -17.08
CA LYS A 82 -3.78 -1.88 -18.21
C LYS A 82 -4.26 -0.44 -18.12
N VAL A 83 -4.78 -0.03 -16.96
CA VAL A 83 -5.27 1.34 -16.75
C VAL A 83 -4.13 2.36 -16.85
N LEU A 84 -2.95 2.04 -16.32
CA LEU A 84 -1.77 2.91 -16.37
C LEU A 84 -1.28 3.13 -17.80
N GLU A 85 -1.19 2.06 -18.58
CA GLU A 85 -0.83 2.10 -20.00
C GLU A 85 -1.87 2.87 -20.82
N LEU A 86 -3.15 2.70 -20.53
CA LEU A 86 -4.22 3.47 -21.18
C LEU A 86 -4.11 4.95 -20.83
N ALA A 87 -3.81 5.29 -19.58
CA ALA A 87 -3.56 6.67 -19.17
C ALA A 87 -2.39 7.28 -19.94
N TRP A 88 -1.31 6.51 -20.11
CA TRP A 88 -0.14 6.92 -20.89
C TRP A 88 -0.50 7.25 -22.33
N LEU A 89 -1.19 6.35 -23.02
CA LEU A 89 -1.63 6.56 -24.41
C LEU A 89 -2.61 7.72 -24.53
N LEU A 90 -3.55 7.82 -23.59
CA LEU A 90 -4.57 8.86 -23.56
C LEU A 90 -3.95 10.25 -23.40
N LYS A 91 -2.88 10.39 -22.60
CA LYS A 91 -2.14 11.65 -22.45
C LYS A 91 -1.57 12.18 -23.76
N TYR A 92 -1.17 11.30 -24.68
CA TYR A 92 -0.66 11.69 -26.00
C TYR A 92 -1.75 11.76 -27.09
N THR A 93 -3.00 11.51 -26.71
CA THR A 93 -4.13 11.60 -27.63
C THR A 93 -4.70 13.02 -27.60
N PRO A 94 -4.85 13.70 -28.75
CA PRO A 94 -5.52 15.00 -28.80
C PRO A 94 -7.00 14.87 -28.43
N ILE A 95 -7.38 15.30 -27.22
CA ILE A 95 -8.76 15.26 -26.75
C ILE A 95 -9.26 16.69 -26.56
N GLN A 96 -10.35 17.04 -27.25
CA GLN A 96 -11.10 18.23 -26.91
C GLN A 96 -11.81 18.01 -25.57
N LYS A 97 -11.28 18.63 -24.50
CA LYS A 97 -11.82 18.49 -23.14
C LYS A 97 -13.24 19.09 -23.01
N THR A 98 -13.58 20.06 -23.84
CA THR A 98 -14.93 20.62 -23.94
C THR A 98 -15.91 19.57 -24.48
N ASN A 99 -16.92 19.18 -23.69
CA ASN A 99 -17.93 18.16 -24.01
C ASN A 99 -17.45 16.70 -23.99
N LEU A 100 -16.47 16.36 -23.15
CA LEU A 100 -16.13 14.97 -22.87
C LEU A 100 -17.23 14.35 -21.98
N THR A 101 -17.87 13.28 -22.47
CA THR A 101 -18.88 12.50 -21.73
C THR A 101 -18.33 11.11 -21.41
N LEU A 102 -18.91 10.41 -20.43
CA LEU A 102 -18.53 9.03 -20.10
C LEU A 102 -18.59 8.11 -21.33
N LEU A 103 -19.65 8.21 -22.13
CA LEU A 103 -19.78 7.43 -23.37
C LEU A 103 -18.65 7.71 -24.37
N ARG A 104 -18.26 8.98 -24.54
CA ARG A 104 -17.16 9.34 -25.44
C ARG A 104 -15.82 8.85 -24.91
N LEU A 105 -15.61 8.96 -23.60
CA LEU A 105 -14.40 8.49 -22.94
C LEU A 105 -14.28 6.96 -23.06
N ASN A 106 -15.33 6.21 -22.79
CA ASN A 106 -15.37 4.75 -22.94
C ASN A 106 -15.02 4.31 -24.37
N ARG A 107 -15.62 4.95 -25.38
CA ARG A 107 -15.31 4.68 -26.81
C ARG A 107 -13.84 4.96 -27.14
N LEU A 108 -13.30 6.05 -26.60
CA LEU A 108 -11.89 6.39 -26.81
C LEU A 108 -10.97 5.36 -26.17
N ILE A 109 -11.27 4.93 -24.94
CA ILE A 109 -10.50 3.92 -24.23
C ILE A 109 -10.53 2.58 -24.97
N GLN A 110 -11.69 2.13 -25.44
CA GLN A 110 -11.80 0.94 -26.30
C GLN A 110 -10.94 1.07 -27.56
N HIS A 111 -10.99 2.22 -28.23
CA HIS A 111 -10.16 2.46 -29.41
C HIS A 111 -8.66 2.38 -29.09
N LEU A 112 -8.22 2.94 -27.95
CA LEU A 112 -6.83 2.87 -27.52
C LEU A 112 -6.41 1.44 -27.15
N GLN A 113 -7.30 0.64 -26.55
CA GLN A 113 -7.06 -0.78 -26.30
C GLN A 113 -6.82 -1.53 -27.62
N ASP A 114 -7.70 -1.36 -28.60
CA ASP A 114 -7.58 -1.98 -29.93
C ASP A 114 -6.35 -1.51 -30.70
N TRP A 115 -6.02 -0.22 -30.57
CA TRP A 115 -4.83 0.35 -31.19
C TRP A 115 -3.56 -0.24 -30.56
N LYS A 116 -3.49 -0.29 -29.22
CA LYS A 116 -2.36 -0.85 -28.48
C LYS A 116 -2.08 -2.29 -28.92
N ALA A 117 -3.12 -3.13 -28.94
CA ALA A 117 -3.01 -4.55 -29.29
C ALA A 117 -2.50 -4.79 -30.72
N ARG A 118 -2.72 -3.86 -31.64
CA ARG A 118 -2.31 -3.98 -33.05
C ARG A 118 -0.96 -3.33 -33.36
N ASN A 119 -0.56 -2.32 -32.60
CA ASN A 119 0.56 -1.45 -32.97
C ASN A 119 1.77 -1.54 -32.03
N LEU A 120 1.59 -1.94 -30.77
CA LEU A 120 2.71 -2.07 -29.83
C LEU A 120 3.21 -3.51 -29.81
N THR A 121 4.49 -3.67 -30.18
CA THR A 121 5.24 -4.93 -30.03
C THR A 121 6.10 -4.94 -28.77
N THR A 122 6.32 -3.78 -28.17
CA THR A 122 7.10 -3.60 -26.94
C THR A 122 6.20 -3.03 -25.84
N ALA A 123 6.47 -3.44 -24.61
CA ALA A 123 5.76 -2.92 -23.43
C ALA A 123 6.07 -1.44 -23.24
N LEU A 124 5.09 -0.69 -22.73
CA LEU A 124 5.30 0.69 -22.30
C LEU A 124 6.08 0.69 -20.99
N ASP A 125 6.81 1.78 -20.70
CA ASP A 125 7.52 1.99 -19.44
C ASP A 125 6.54 2.34 -18.30
N CYS A 126 5.57 1.45 -18.06
CA CYS A 126 4.52 1.53 -17.07
C CYS A 126 4.67 0.37 -16.09
N TYR A 127 4.83 0.65 -14.81
CA TYR A 127 5.10 -0.37 -13.80
C TYR A 127 4.14 -0.26 -12.62
N THR A 128 3.81 -1.40 -12.04
CA THR A 128 3.14 -1.48 -10.73
C THR A 128 4.17 -1.73 -9.63
N THR A 129 3.88 -1.29 -8.42
CA THR A 129 4.78 -1.45 -7.27
C THR A 129 3.96 -1.58 -6.01
N PRO A 130 4.27 -2.52 -5.11
CA PRO A 130 3.60 -2.59 -3.82
C PRO A 130 3.70 -1.25 -3.08
N GLU A 131 2.56 -0.65 -2.79
CA GLU A 131 2.45 0.72 -2.26
C GLU A 131 3.26 0.89 -0.98
N ILE A 132 3.16 -0.07 -0.07
CA ILE A 132 3.88 -0.05 1.21
C ILE A 132 5.38 -0.19 1.00
N ALA A 133 5.84 -0.97 0.02
CA ALA A 133 7.27 -1.07 -0.31
C ALA A 133 7.81 0.28 -0.79
N ALA A 134 7.04 1.01 -1.58
CA ALA A 134 7.36 2.37 -1.98
C ALA A 134 7.36 3.32 -0.76
N ALA A 135 6.35 3.25 0.10
CA ALA A 135 6.23 4.13 1.28
C ALA A 135 7.44 4.03 2.22
N VAL A 136 7.90 2.82 2.50
CA VAL A 136 9.01 2.60 3.45
C VAL A 136 10.38 2.79 2.80
N TRP A 137 10.47 3.05 1.50
CA TRP A 137 11.75 3.14 0.78
C TRP A 137 12.73 4.14 1.42
N SER A 138 12.24 5.32 1.78
CA SER A 138 13.04 6.37 2.44
C SER A 138 13.64 5.88 3.77
N PHE A 139 12.90 5.06 4.52
CA PHE A 139 13.41 4.40 5.72
C PHE A 139 14.42 3.32 5.36
N LEU A 140 14.08 2.37 4.47
CA LEU A 140 14.93 1.22 4.13
C LEU A 140 16.30 1.62 3.55
N SER A 141 16.34 2.70 2.78
CA SER A 141 17.57 3.28 2.22
C SER A 141 18.39 4.08 3.24
N SER A 142 17.85 4.37 4.42
CA SER A 142 18.56 5.10 5.47
C SER A 142 19.55 4.21 6.23
N ARG A 143 20.53 4.84 6.88
CA ARG A 143 21.46 4.15 7.80
C ARG A 143 20.81 3.70 9.11
N GLU A 144 19.59 4.18 9.38
CA GLU A 144 18.82 3.84 10.58
C GLU A 144 18.00 2.55 10.39
N ALA A 145 17.87 2.07 9.15
CA ALA A 145 17.20 0.81 8.85
C ALA A 145 17.97 -0.37 9.45
N GLN A 146 17.33 -1.03 10.40
CA GLN A 146 17.85 -2.24 11.04
C GLN A 146 17.12 -3.46 10.52
N ASN A 147 17.82 -4.59 10.41
CA ASN A 147 17.16 -5.86 10.13
C ASN A 147 16.08 -6.12 11.20
N GLY A 148 14.94 -6.66 10.76
CA GLY A 148 13.87 -7.04 11.67
C GLY A 148 12.49 -7.03 11.04
N PHE A 149 11.50 -7.26 11.89
CA PHE A 149 10.08 -7.29 11.55
C PHE A 149 9.44 -5.93 11.83
N TYR A 150 8.58 -5.51 10.91
CA TYR A 150 7.95 -4.20 10.89
C TYR A 150 6.49 -4.33 10.47
N THR A 151 5.70 -3.35 10.87
CA THR A 151 4.35 -3.14 10.33
C THR A 151 4.20 -1.71 9.84
N PHE A 152 3.35 -1.52 8.84
CA PHE A 152 3.05 -0.23 8.24
C PHE A 152 1.56 -0.09 8.06
N PHE A 153 1.02 1.07 8.42
CA PHE A 153 -0.39 1.43 8.21
C PHE A 153 -0.49 2.75 7.46
N ASP A 154 -0.97 2.72 6.22
CA ASP A 154 -1.30 3.90 5.42
C ASP A 154 -2.74 4.34 5.69
N VAL A 155 -2.91 5.48 6.36
CA VAL A 155 -4.23 6.06 6.57
C VAL A 155 -4.53 7.02 5.42
N GLY A 156 -5.17 6.51 4.38
CA GLY A 156 -5.67 7.30 3.27
C GLY A 156 -6.95 8.06 3.61
N ASP A 157 -7.50 8.78 2.62
CA ASP A 157 -8.82 9.41 2.78
C ASP A 157 -9.96 8.40 2.64
N GLY A 158 -9.83 7.43 1.72
CA GLY A 158 -10.83 6.40 1.47
C GLY A 158 -10.54 5.06 2.15
N THR A 159 -9.27 4.72 2.38
CA THR A 159 -8.86 3.40 2.86
C THR A 159 -7.86 3.48 4.01
N LEU A 160 -7.81 2.39 4.76
CA LEU A 160 -6.70 2.07 5.64
C LEU A 160 -6.03 0.82 5.08
N ASP A 161 -4.75 0.93 4.75
CA ASP A 161 -3.96 -0.13 4.17
C ASP A 161 -2.90 -0.54 5.19
N GLY A 162 -2.83 -1.82 5.54
CA GLY A 162 -1.86 -2.34 6.48
C GLY A 162 -1.02 -3.46 5.87
N ALA A 163 0.27 -3.50 6.17
CA ALA A 163 1.09 -4.68 5.91
C ALA A 163 2.13 -4.93 6.99
N SER A 164 2.47 -6.21 7.14
CA SER A 164 3.58 -6.69 7.94
C SER A 164 4.68 -7.21 7.03
N PHE A 165 5.92 -6.83 7.31
CA PHE A 165 7.05 -7.23 6.48
C PHE A 165 8.31 -7.37 7.33
N ARG A 166 9.26 -8.13 6.81
CA ARG A 166 10.62 -8.17 7.32
C ARG A 166 11.53 -7.44 6.37
N PHE A 167 12.38 -6.60 6.93
CA PHE A 167 13.50 -6.00 6.22
C PHE A 167 14.80 -6.65 6.66
N PHE A 168 15.67 -6.95 5.72
CA PHE A 168 17.02 -7.38 6.00
C PHE A 168 17.96 -7.05 4.83
N ARG A 169 19.26 -7.06 5.10
CA ARG A 169 20.28 -7.00 4.06
C ARG A 169 20.82 -8.40 3.77
N SER A 170 20.97 -8.74 2.49
CA SER A 170 21.62 -9.99 2.07
C SER A 170 23.10 -9.98 2.48
N GLY A 171 23.77 -11.13 2.40
CA GLY A 171 25.22 -11.22 2.63
C GLY A 171 26.05 -10.34 1.69
N GLU A 172 25.49 -9.96 0.53
CA GLU A 172 26.11 -9.09 -0.47
C GLU A 172 25.75 -7.59 -0.26
N GLY A 173 24.88 -7.28 0.70
CA GLY A 173 24.49 -5.92 1.08
C GLY A 173 23.19 -5.43 0.46
N ASP A 174 22.57 -6.22 -0.42
CA ASP A 174 21.32 -5.87 -1.10
C ASP A 174 20.15 -5.79 -0.14
N LEU A 175 19.25 -4.86 -0.40
CA LEU A 175 18.05 -4.65 0.40
C LEU A 175 17.00 -5.71 0.05
N GLN A 176 16.51 -6.43 1.06
CA GLN A 176 15.49 -7.47 0.90
C GLN A 176 14.27 -7.13 1.76
N VAL A 177 13.07 -7.32 1.19
CA VAL A 177 11.80 -7.12 1.89
C VAL A 177 10.88 -8.31 1.64
N ASP A 178 10.54 -9.03 2.72
CA ASP A 178 9.57 -10.11 2.68
C ASP A 178 8.24 -9.62 3.28
N PHE A 179 7.18 -9.53 2.49
CA PHE A 179 5.83 -9.24 2.97
C PHE A 179 5.14 -10.53 3.43
N TYR A 180 4.55 -10.49 4.63
CA TYR A 180 3.85 -11.65 5.21
C TYR A 180 2.32 -11.49 5.16
N SER A 181 1.82 -10.30 5.45
CA SER A 181 0.39 -10.01 5.50
C SER A 181 0.15 -8.61 4.94
N GLY A 182 -0.95 -8.46 4.22
CA GLY A 182 -1.44 -7.21 3.66
C GLY A 182 -2.96 -7.19 3.74
N LYS A 183 -3.54 -6.07 4.15
CA LYS A 183 -4.99 -5.91 4.25
C LYS A 183 -5.40 -4.46 4.02
N VAL A 184 -6.51 -4.27 3.31
CA VAL A 184 -7.08 -2.98 2.99
C VAL A 184 -8.57 -2.99 3.28
N GLU A 185 -9.03 -1.97 3.97
CA GLU A 185 -10.46 -1.77 4.24
C GLU A 185 -10.85 -0.31 3.98
N PRO A 186 -12.13 -0.02 3.69
CA PRO A 186 -12.63 1.34 3.54
C PRO A 186 -12.74 2.05 4.89
N LEU A 187 -11.62 2.27 5.56
CA LEU A 187 -11.51 2.84 6.90
C LEU A 187 -10.64 4.11 6.94
N GLY A 188 -10.35 4.69 5.77
CA GLY A 188 -9.65 5.97 5.67
C GLY A 188 -10.46 7.12 6.24
N VAL A 189 -9.89 8.32 6.32
CA VAL A 189 -10.47 9.48 7.03
C VAL A 189 -11.93 9.75 6.65
N THR A 190 -12.23 9.95 5.36
CA THR A 190 -13.60 10.22 4.89
C THR A 190 -14.51 9.00 5.02
N ALA A 191 -13.98 7.79 4.73
CA ALA A 191 -14.76 6.56 4.85
C ALA A 191 -15.18 6.28 6.30
N PHE A 192 -14.25 6.42 7.24
CA PHE A 192 -14.49 6.38 8.68
C PHE A 192 -15.50 7.46 9.08
N THR A 193 -15.30 8.70 8.63
CA THR A 193 -16.17 9.84 8.98
C THR A 193 -17.63 9.55 8.66
N GLN A 194 -17.89 9.00 7.47
CA GLN A 194 -19.25 8.69 7.03
C GLN A 194 -19.84 7.50 7.77
N GLN A 195 -19.08 6.41 7.92
CA GLN A 195 -19.55 5.24 8.67
C GLN A 195 -19.80 5.54 10.15
N ALA A 196 -18.96 6.35 10.78
CA ALA A 196 -19.16 6.81 12.15
C ALA A 196 -20.37 7.74 12.27
N ALA A 197 -20.59 8.63 11.30
CA ALA A 197 -21.76 9.50 11.27
C ALA A 197 -23.06 8.68 11.19
N ASP A 198 -23.10 7.66 10.33
CA ASP A 198 -24.22 6.73 10.22
C ASP A 198 -24.42 5.93 11.53
N GLU A 199 -23.35 5.40 12.11
CA GLU A 199 -23.40 4.61 13.35
C GLU A 199 -23.89 5.44 14.56
N LEU A 200 -23.38 6.68 14.67
CA LEU A 200 -23.62 7.56 15.82
C LEU A 200 -24.79 8.53 15.59
N ASN A 201 -25.56 8.38 14.51
CA ASN A 201 -26.64 9.29 14.12
C ASN A 201 -26.22 10.77 14.15
N SER A 202 -25.02 11.06 13.66
CA SER A 202 -24.39 12.38 13.67
C SER A 202 -24.15 12.88 12.25
N ARG A 203 -23.76 14.15 12.08
CA ARG A 203 -23.39 14.65 10.74
C ARG A 203 -21.92 14.35 10.47
N PRO A 204 -21.53 14.03 9.22
CA PRO A 204 -20.12 13.81 8.86
C PRO A 204 -19.20 14.98 9.23
N GLN A 205 -19.70 16.21 9.20
CA GLN A 205 -18.93 17.39 9.59
C GLN A 205 -18.59 17.40 11.08
N ASP A 206 -19.53 16.96 11.94
CA ASP A 206 -19.33 16.90 13.39
C ASP A 206 -18.28 15.84 13.74
N ILE A 207 -18.34 14.68 13.07
CA ILE A 207 -17.33 13.61 13.19
C ILE A 207 -15.95 14.10 12.74
N ARG A 208 -15.87 14.78 11.58
CA ARG A 208 -14.60 15.31 11.05
C ARG A 208 -13.98 16.34 12.00
N GLN A 209 -14.81 17.17 12.61
CA GLN A 209 -14.37 18.13 13.63
C GLN A 209 -13.83 17.41 14.87
N ALA A 210 -14.51 16.35 15.34
CA ALA A 210 -14.04 15.54 16.47
C ALA A 210 -12.75 14.76 16.18
N LEU A 211 -12.51 14.34 14.94
CA LEU A 211 -11.23 13.76 14.52
C LEU A 211 -10.07 14.77 14.57
N SER A 212 -10.37 16.06 14.34
CA SER A 212 -9.37 17.12 14.27
C SER A 212 -9.11 17.79 15.62
N ASN A 213 -10.13 17.81 16.50
CA ASN A 213 -10.09 18.43 17.81
C ASN A 213 -10.28 17.35 18.89
N GLU A 214 -9.24 17.07 19.66
CA GLU A 214 -9.28 16.20 20.84
C GLU A 214 -10.07 16.79 22.03
N ALA A 215 -11.06 17.64 21.77
CA ALA A 215 -11.96 18.07 22.82
C ALA A 215 -12.65 16.83 23.40
N ASN A 216 -12.64 16.74 24.74
CA ASN A 216 -13.27 15.70 25.55
C ASN A 216 -14.81 15.81 25.52
N ASP A 217 -15.35 16.04 24.34
CA ASP A 217 -16.76 16.16 24.09
C ASP A 217 -17.36 14.76 23.91
N GLU A 218 -18.65 14.63 24.19
CA GLU A 218 -19.37 13.36 24.21
C GLU A 218 -19.18 12.55 22.90
N LEU A 219 -19.09 13.23 21.76
CA LEU A 219 -18.91 12.61 20.45
C LEU A 219 -17.56 11.90 20.32
N SER A 220 -16.48 12.50 20.81
CA SER A 220 -15.14 11.88 20.83
C SER A 220 -15.15 10.59 21.64
N ARG A 221 -15.84 10.58 22.79
CA ARG A 221 -16.01 9.39 23.65
C ARG A 221 -16.83 8.30 22.97
N GLN A 222 -17.90 8.68 22.26
CA GLN A 222 -18.70 7.75 21.48
C GLN A 222 -17.91 7.13 20.33
N MET A 223 -17.09 7.92 19.63
CA MET A 223 -16.19 7.42 18.59
C MET A 223 -15.18 6.40 19.15
N GLN A 224 -14.65 6.61 20.35
CA GLN A 224 -13.75 5.64 21.00
C GLN A 224 -14.43 4.29 21.31
N GLN A 225 -15.75 4.27 21.45
CA GLN A 225 -16.54 3.06 21.72
C GLN A 225 -17.20 2.48 20.47
N SER A 226 -17.09 3.16 19.34
CA SER A 226 -17.77 2.79 18.10
C SER A 226 -17.29 1.47 17.51
N LYS A 227 -18.20 0.79 16.82
CA LYS A 227 -17.91 -0.39 16.00
C LYS A 227 -16.96 -0.05 14.86
N ILE A 228 -17.08 1.13 14.25
CA ILE A 228 -16.16 1.53 13.19
C ILE A 228 -14.71 1.69 13.68
N ARG A 229 -14.49 2.19 14.91
CA ARG A 229 -13.16 2.15 15.54
C ARG A 229 -12.69 0.72 15.76
N ARG A 230 -13.56 -0.17 16.26
CA ARG A 230 -13.24 -1.60 16.40
C ARG A 230 -12.82 -2.22 15.06
N ASN A 231 -13.41 -1.82 13.93
CA ASN A 231 -13.01 -2.30 12.61
C ASN A 231 -11.57 -1.88 12.24
N VAL A 232 -11.16 -0.65 12.58
CA VAL A 232 -9.77 -0.19 12.45
C VAL A 232 -8.84 -1.10 13.25
N GLN A 233 -9.17 -1.34 14.52
CA GLN A 233 -8.38 -2.22 15.39
C GLN A 233 -8.34 -3.67 14.89
N SER A 234 -9.44 -4.17 14.33
CA SER A 234 -9.50 -5.50 13.72
C SER A 234 -8.57 -5.60 12.52
N LEU A 235 -8.52 -4.60 11.62
CA LEU A 235 -7.55 -4.58 10.52
C LEU A 235 -6.11 -4.62 11.05
N VAL A 236 -5.79 -3.75 12.01
CA VAL A 236 -4.46 -3.68 12.64
C VAL A 236 -4.08 -5.03 13.25
N ALA A 237 -4.99 -5.63 14.02
CA ALA A 237 -4.77 -6.92 14.66
C ALA A 237 -4.56 -8.04 13.64
N THR A 238 -5.36 -8.09 12.56
CA THR A 238 -5.17 -9.07 11.47
C THR A 238 -3.78 -8.96 10.86
N VAL A 239 -3.36 -7.75 10.47
CA VAL A 239 -2.05 -7.53 9.84
C VAL A 239 -0.90 -7.95 10.77
N VAL A 240 -1.00 -7.60 12.05
CA VAL A 240 0.03 -7.86 13.06
C VAL A 240 0.11 -9.35 13.42
N ILE A 241 -1.02 -10.00 13.69
CA ILE A 241 -1.08 -11.39 14.13
C ILE A 241 -0.72 -12.33 12.97
N ASP A 242 -1.37 -12.18 11.82
CA ASP A 242 -1.10 -13.02 10.65
C ASP A 242 0.35 -12.83 10.18
N GLY A 243 0.83 -11.59 10.23
CA GLY A 243 2.22 -11.25 9.92
C GLY A 243 3.21 -11.95 10.83
N LYS A 244 3.00 -11.90 12.15
CA LYS A 244 3.83 -12.62 13.12
C LYS A 244 3.79 -14.12 12.85
N ASP A 245 2.60 -14.70 12.72
CA ASP A 245 2.44 -16.15 12.59
C ASP A 245 3.17 -16.69 11.36
N LYS A 246 3.03 -16.02 10.20
CA LYS A 246 3.77 -16.38 8.99
C LYS A 246 5.27 -16.14 9.13
N HIS A 247 5.69 -15.05 9.78
CA HIS A 247 7.11 -14.81 10.05
C HIS A 247 7.73 -15.88 10.94
N TYR A 248 7.01 -16.34 11.97
CA TYR A 248 7.45 -17.45 12.85
C TYR A 248 7.50 -18.78 12.10
N GLY A 249 6.54 -19.04 11.20
CA GLY A 249 6.57 -20.19 10.30
C GLY A 249 7.85 -20.21 9.46
N ALA A 250 8.14 -19.10 8.78
CA ALA A 250 9.28 -18.96 7.88
C ALA A 250 10.64 -18.91 8.60
N ARG A 251 10.71 -18.45 9.87
CA ARG A 251 11.97 -18.16 10.56
C ARG A 251 12.17 -18.83 11.92
N ARG A 252 11.38 -19.85 12.26
CA ARG A 252 11.47 -20.72 13.46
C ARG A 252 12.29 -20.16 14.63
N SER A 253 13.62 -20.30 14.61
CA SER A 253 14.54 -19.98 15.71
C SER A 253 14.98 -18.52 15.83
N SER A 254 14.83 -17.67 14.80
CA SER A 254 15.26 -16.26 14.83
C SER A 254 14.12 -15.26 14.80
N ALA A 255 12.87 -15.73 14.74
CA ALA A 255 11.70 -14.86 14.56
C ALA A 255 11.46 -13.91 15.75
N SER A 256 11.74 -14.36 16.98
CA SER A 256 11.63 -13.49 18.17
C SER A 256 12.63 -12.33 18.15
N ASP A 257 13.84 -12.59 17.66
CA ASP A 257 14.93 -11.61 17.63
C ASP A 257 14.65 -10.51 16.59
N ASP A 258 14.01 -10.89 15.48
CA ASP A 258 13.62 -9.96 14.41
C ASP A 258 12.54 -8.96 14.88
N ILE A 259 11.61 -9.36 15.78
CA ILE A 259 10.60 -8.45 16.35
C ILE A 259 11.20 -7.57 17.46
N GLY A 260 11.97 -8.17 18.37
CA GLY A 260 12.56 -7.48 19.52
C GLY A 260 11.59 -7.17 20.66
N GLU A 261 11.99 -6.30 21.59
CA GLU A 261 11.23 -5.96 22.79
C GLU A 261 10.00 -5.07 22.54
N THR A 262 9.96 -4.40 21.38
CA THR A 262 8.85 -3.55 20.94
C THR A 262 8.61 -3.74 19.45
N LEU A 263 7.35 -3.89 19.04
CA LEU A 263 6.99 -3.99 17.63
C LEU A 263 7.08 -2.61 16.98
N LYS A 264 7.91 -2.47 15.95
CA LYS A 264 8.06 -1.21 15.21
C LYS A 264 6.88 -1.03 14.27
N VAL A 265 6.07 0.00 14.49
CA VAL A 265 4.86 0.31 13.72
C VAL A 265 5.00 1.65 13.03
N PHE A 266 5.03 1.66 11.70
CA PHE A 266 5.02 2.89 10.92
C PHE A 266 3.59 3.31 10.56
N ILE A 267 3.34 4.63 10.59
CA ILE A 267 2.06 5.19 10.15
C ILE A 267 2.31 6.19 9.02
N GLY A 268 1.66 5.97 7.89
CA GLY A 268 1.72 6.79 6.68
C GLY A 268 0.39 7.44 6.33
N GLY A 269 0.38 8.15 5.19
CA GLY A 269 -0.85 8.61 4.57
C GLY A 269 -1.34 9.99 4.99
N GLY A 270 -2.33 10.48 4.24
CA GLY A 270 -2.96 11.79 4.46
C GLY A 270 -3.60 11.94 5.85
N GLY A 271 -4.10 10.84 6.41
CA GLY A 271 -4.70 10.74 7.73
C GLY A 271 -3.74 10.29 8.83
N GLY A 272 -2.50 9.92 8.50
CA GLY A 272 -1.54 9.33 9.45
C GLY A 272 -1.12 10.26 10.59
N ASN A 273 -1.28 11.58 10.42
CA ASN A 273 -1.04 12.59 11.44
C ASN A 273 -2.27 12.88 12.32
N THR A 274 -3.38 12.17 12.11
CA THR A 274 -4.59 12.31 12.93
C THR A 274 -4.42 11.49 14.21
N ALA A 275 -4.41 12.16 15.37
CA ALA A 275 -4.18 11.51 16.65
C ALA A 275 -5.17 10.37 16.95
N PHE A 276 -6.43 10.49 16.50
CA PHE A 276 -7.41 9.41 16.62
C PHE A 276 -6.92 8.09 16.01
N PHE A 277 -6.35 8.11 14.80
CA PHE A 277 -5.87 6.91 14.13
C PHE A 277 -4.58 6.39 14.79
N GLN A 278 -3.65 7.27 15.15
CA GLN A 278 -2.43 6.89 15.87
C GLN A 278 -2.77 6.18 17.19
N ASN A 279 -3.62 6.79 18.01
CA ASN A 279 -4.06 6.25 19.29
C ASN A 279 -4.85 4.94 19.12
N THR A 280 -5.68 4.83 18.08
CA THR A 280 -6.45 3.59 17.81
C THR A 280 -5.53 2.44 17.38
N ILE A 281 -4.54 2.71 16.53
CA ILE A 281 -3.54 1.73 16.11
C ILE A 281 -2.72 1.30 17.33
N GLU A 282 -2.18 2.24 18.10
CA GLU A 282 -1.37 1.97 19.29
C GLU A 282 -2.15 1.19 20.35
N SER A 283 -3.37 1.62 20.68
CA SER A 283 -4.18 0.96 21.71
C SER A 283 -4.72 -0.40 21.29
N THR A 284 -4.62 -0.78 20.01
CA THR A 284 -5.00 -2.12 19.55
C THR A 284 -4.26 -3.20 20.33
N HIS A 285 -2.98 -2.97 20.65
CA HIS A 285 -2.18 -3.91 21.45
C HIS A 285 -2.84 -4.24 22.79
N SER A 286 -3.19 -3.21 23.57
CA SER A 286 -3.80 -3.37 24.89
C SER A 286 -5.26 -3.82 24.82
N ASP A 287 -6.05 -3.22 23.92
CA ASP A 287 -7.48 -3.45 23.80
C ASP A 287 -7.79 -4.90 23.37
N PHE A 288 -6.92 -5.47 22.52
CA PHE A 288 -7.04 -6.84 22.03
C PHE A 288 -6.13 -7.82 22.79
N LYS A 289 -5.43 -7.35 23.83
CA LYS A 289 -4.53 -8.16 24.68
C LYS A 289 -3.49 -8.94 23.89
N GLN A 290 -2.90 -8.32 22.87
CA GLN A 290 -1.97 -9.00 21.96
C GLN A 290 -0.68 -9.49 22.66
N GLY A 291 -0.34 -8.94 23.83
CA GLY A 291 0.71 -9.48 24.69
C GLY A 291 0.51 -10.96 25.04
N SER A 292 -0.74 -11.42 25.20
CA SER A 292 -1.05 -12.85 25.41
C SER A 292 -0.76 -13.72 24.19
N ALA A 293 -0.66 -13.13 23.00
CA ALA A 293 -0.28 -13.79 21.76
C ALA A 293 1.23 -13.64 21.44
N GLY A 294 2.03 -13.15 22.39
CA GLY A 294 3.47 -12.96 22.23
C GLY A 294 3.85 -11.74 21.38
N ILE A 295 2.92 -10.79 21.17
CA ILE A 295 3.23 -9.53 20.49
C ILE A 295 3.72 -8.51 21.53
N PRO A 296 4.92 -7.95 21.38
CA PRO A 296 5.40 -6.90 22.27
C PRO A 296 4.63 -5.58 22.09
N PRO A 297 4.72 -4.65 23.05
CA PRO A 297 4.12 -3.32 22.92
C PRO A 297 4.54 -2.62 21.62
N TYR A 298 3.64 -1.82 21.07
CA TYR A 298 3.90 -1.09 19.84
C TYR A 298 4.82 0.10 20.11
N GLN A 299 5.78 0.31 19.22
CA GLN A 299 6.57 1.53 19.12
C GLN A 299 6.20 2.23 17.82
N ILE A 300 5.36 3.25 17.91
CA ILE A 300 4.97 4.06 16.75
C ILE A 300 6.20 4.84 16.25
N LYS A 301 6.43 4.76 14.94
CA LYS A 301 7.51 5.45 14.24
C LYS A 301 6.97 6.26 13.08
N GLN A 302 7.58 7.42 12.87
CA GLN A 302 7.38 8.20 11.66
C GLN A 302 8.37 7.79 10.58
N ILE A 303 7.96 7.91 9.32
CA ILE A 303 8.86 7.69 8.20
C ILE A 303 9.79 8.91 8.10
N PRO A 304 11.12 8.74 8.17
CA PRO A 304 12.03 9.87 8.09
C PRO A 304 12.02 10.47 6.67
N PRO A 305 11.98 11.80 6.53
CA PRO A 305 12.13 12.44 5.23
C PRO A 305 13.56 12.23 4.69
N PRO A 306 13.72 11.94 3.39
CA PRO A 306 15.02 11.87 2.74
C PRO A 306 15.74 13.21 2.84
N LYS A 307 17.04 13.19 3.16
CA LYS A 307 17.86 14.41 3.30
C LYS A 307 17.96 15.23 2.00
N SER A 308 17.83 14.58 0.85
CA SER A 308 17.93 15.18 -0.48
C SER A 308 16.59 15.62 -1.05
N LEU A 309 15.48 15.48 -0.31
CA LEU A 309 14.15 15.86 -0.80
C LEU A 309 13.86 17.33 -0.51
N GLU A 310 13.65 18.11 -1.56
CA GLU A 310 13.14 19.47 -1.46
C GLU A 310 11.62 19.44 -1.24
N ILE A 311 11.19 19.73 -0.02
CA ILE A 311 9.76 19.75 0.35
C ILE A 311 9.08 21.12 0.16
N ASN A 312 9.78 22.09 -0.45
CA ASN A 312 9.24 23.39 -0.90
C ASN A 312 8.34 24.12 0.12
N GLY A 313 8.76 24.14 1.39
CA GLY A 313 8.06 24.84 2.47
C GLY A 313 6.95 24.02 3.17
N LEU A 314 6.76 22.75 2.80
CA LEU A 314 5.94 21.83 3.58
C LEU A 314 6.65 21.46 4.89
N ASP A 315 5.85 21.15 5.92
CA ASP A 315 6.39 20.68 7.20
C ASP A 315 6.97 19.27 7.00
N PRO A 316 8.19 18.97 7.51
CA PRO A 316 8.76 17.63 7.43
C PRO A 316 7.82 16.51 7.92
N LYS A 317 6.92 16.81 8.86
CA LYS A 317 5.91 15.83 9.34
C LYS A 317 4.89 15.43 8.28
N ASP A 318 4.72 16.23 7.23
CA ASP A 318 3.80 15.96 6.13
C ASP A 318 4.44 15.05 5.07
N PHE A 319 5.73 14.69 5.22
CA PHE A 319 6.39 13.76 4.31
C PHE A 319 5.68 12.40 4.24
N ASN A 320 5.04 11.96 5.32
CA ASN A 320 4.24 10.74 5.33
C ASN A 320 3.13 10.71 4.26
N ARG A 321 2.65 11.87 3.81
CA ARG A 321 1.68 12.02 2.70
C ARG A 321 2.30 11.78 1.32
N PHE A 322 3.63 11.91 1.22
CA PHE A 322 4.40 11.82 -0.02
C PHE A 322 5.31 10.61 -0.07
N ALA A 323 5.44 9.84 1.03
CA ALA A 323 6.38 8.74 1.14
C ALA A 323 6.20 7.70 0.02
N VAL A 324 4.95 7.33 -0.28
CA VAL A 324 4.62 6.44 -1.42
C VAL A 324 5.09 7.05 -2.74
N ALA A 325 4.68 8.30 -3.03
CA ALA A 325 5.04 8.97 -4.29
C ALA A 325 6.56 9.09 -4.46
N TYR A 326 7.28 9.41 -3.37
CA TYR A 326 8.73 9.46 -3.36
C TYR A 326 9.35 8.09 -3.68
N GLY A 327 8.89 7.01 -3.04
CA GLY A 327 9.37 5.66 -3.33
C GLY A 327 9.07 5.19 -4.75
N LEU A 328 7.94 5.60 -5.32
CA LEU A 328 7.56 5.29 -6.71
C LEU A 328 8.46 6.00 -7.74
N CYS A 329 9.13 7.09 -7.38
CA CYS A 329 10.12 7.75 -8.24
C CYS A 329 11.44 6.99 -8.34
N ILE A 330 11.67 6.00 -7.48
CA ILE A 330 12.93 5.26 -7.44
C ILE A 330 12.97 4.25 -8.59
N PRO A 331 14.05 4.25 -9.39
CA PRO A 331 14.18 3.31 -10.49
C PRO A 331 14.15 1.85 -10.04
N ASN A 332 13.64 0.95 -10.88
CA ASN A 332 13.46 -0.46 -10.53
C ASN A 332 14.77 -1.15 -10.10
N TRP A 333 15.92 -0.77 -10.65
CA TRP A 333 17.22 -1.36 -10.29
C TRP A 333 17.79 -0.89 -8.95
N GLU A 334 17.24 0.19 -8.38
CA GLU A 334 17.63 0.67 -7.05
C GLU A 334 16.74 0.11 -5.96
N ARG A 335 15.59 -0.50 -6.30
CA ARG A 335 14.58 -0.99 -5.35
C ARG A 335 15.05 -2.22 -4.58
N PRO A 336 14.41 -2.53 -3.43
CA PRO A 336 14.73 -3.76 -2.74
C PRO A 336 14.20 -4.94 -3.55
N ASP A 337 14.82 -6.09 -3.40
CA ASP A 337 14.20 -7.33 -3.82
C ASP A 337 13.01 -7.60 -2.89
N ILE A 338 11.83 -7.73 -3.50
CA ILE A 338 10.57 -7.88 -2.77
C ILE A 338 10.05 -9.29 -2.97
N LYS A 339 9.72 -9.96 -1.87
CA LYS A 339 8.88 -11.16 -1.86
C LYS A 339 7.50 -10.82 -1.32
N LEU A 340 6.48 -11.20 -2.06
CA LEU A 340 5.08 -11.01 -1.71
C LEU A 340 4.56 -12.17 -0.85
N PRO A 341 3.42 -12.02 -0.14
CA PRO A 341 2.93 -13.05 0.78
C PRO A 341 2.83 -14.44 0.16
N SER A 342 2.34 -14.56 -1.07
CA SER A 342 2.22 -15.87 -1.74
C SER A 342 3.57 -16.54 -2.02
N GLN A 343 4.61 -15.72 -2.26
CA GLN A 343 5.95 -16.19 -2.58
C GLN A 343 6.71 -16.64 -1.34
N VAL A 344 6.44 -16.02 -0.19
CA VAL A 344 6.98 -16.45 1.10
C VAL A 344 6.38 -17.78 1.52
N GLU A 345 5.06 -17.93 1.40
CA GLU A 345 4.34 -19.18 1.73
C GLU A 345 4.77 -20.37 0.86
N ALA A 346 5.02 -20.15 -0.43
CA ALA A 346 5.45 -21.20 -1.35
C ALA A 346 6.80 -21.81 -0.94
N VAL A 347 7.77 -21.00 -0.50
CA VAL A 347 9.10 -21.48 -0.07
C VAL A 347 9.00 -22.43 1.14
N ASP A 348 8.09 -22.16 2.07
CA ASP A 348 7.87 -23.01 3.24
C ASP A 348 7.28 -24.38 2.84
N SER A 349 6.39 -24.42 1.83
CA SER A 349 5.80 -25.68 1.36
C SER A 349 6.82 -26.65 0.75
N TYR A 350 7.86 -26.14 0.09
CA TYR A 350 8.93 -26.96 -0.49
C TYR A 350 9.85 -27.57 0.58
N LEU A 351 10.13 -26.82 1.65
CA LEU A 351 10.96 -27.31 2.77
C LEU A 351 10.23 -28.35 3.62
N GLU A 352 8.89 -28.35 3.65
CA GLU A 352 8.12 -29.43 4.29
C GLU A 352 8.18 -30.75 3.50
N THR A 353 8.19 -30.69 2.17
CA THR A 353 8.28 -31.90 1.32
C THR A 353 9.64 -32.60 1.31
N GLU A 354 10.75 -31.91 1.64
CA GLU A 354 12.08 -32.53 1.73
C GLU A 354 12.35 -33.22 3.08
N SER A 355 11.37 -33.25 4.00
CA SER A 355 11.46 -33.97 5.28
C SER A 355 10.95 -35.42 5.23
N GLY A 356 10.67 -35.96 4.03
CA GLY A 356 10.28 -37.35 3.82
C GLY A 356 11.48 -38.29 3.58
N ASP A 357 11.62 -39.27 4.47
CA ASP A 357 12.56 -40.42 4.42
C ASP A 357 14.06 -40.12 4.58
N VAL A 358 14.47 -39.85 5.82
CA VAL A 358 15.79 -40.29 6.29
C VAL A 358 15.72 -41.81 6.46
N PRO A 359 16.48 -42.62 5.69
CA PRO A 359 16.52 -44.07 5.91
C PRO A 359 17.05 -44.33 7.31
N LYS A 360 16.30 -45.10 8.11
CA LYS A 360 16.81 -45.64 9.37
C LYS A 360 18.05 -46.48 9.05
N TYR A 361 19.21 -45.97 9.47
CA TYR A 361 20.46 -46.71 9.41
C TYR A 361 20.37 -47.85 10.42
N GLU A 362 19.88 -49.01 9.98
CA GLU A 362 19.93 -50.23 10.76
C GLU A 362 21.38 -50.73 10.84
N ASP A 363 21.72 -51.07 12.07
CA ASP A 363 23.01 -51.50 12.58
C ASP A 363 23.50 -52.75 11.82
N THR A 364 24.48 -52.60 10.94
CA THR A 364 25.22 -53.73 10.35
C THR A 364 26.59 -53.86 11.01
N ARG A 365 26.56 -54.09 12.32
CA ARG A 365 27.56 -54.91 12.99
C ARG A 365 26.95 -56.26 13.27
N ASP A 366 27.06 -57.14 12.30
CA ASP A 366 27.23 -58.58 12.43
C ASP A 366 26.86 -59.22 11.09
N MET A 367 27.89 -59.63 10.32
CA MET A 367 27.95 -60.90 9.61
C MET A 367 29.36 -61.03 8.98
N MET A 368 30.22 -61.77 9.70
CA MET A 368 31.22 -62.65 9.08
C MET A 368 30.51 -63.81 8.39
#